data_AF-B7VJZ6-F1
#
_entry.id   AF-B7VJZ6-F1
#
_cell.length_a   1.000
_cell.length_b   1.000
_cell.length_c   1.000
_cell.angle_alpha   90.00
_cell.angle_beta   90.00
_cell.angle_gamma   90.00
#
_symmetry.space_group_name_H-M   'P 1'
#
loop_
_entity.id
_entity.type
_entity.pdbx_description
1 polymer ?
#
loop_
_entity_poly.entity_id
_entity_poly.type
_entity_poly.pdbx_seq_one_letter_code
_entity_poly.pdbx_strand_id
1 'polypeptide(L)'
;MKLRSTALVKGFRQSTPYVNAHRGKTMVIMLGGEAVADRNFGNIISDIALLHSLGVKIVLVHGARPQINQLLEKQDCHTPYHKNIRVTDEYSLGVAMQAAGQLQLAITARLSMSLNNTPMAGTQLNVMSGNFITAQPLGVDDGTDYCHSGRIRRIDIEGINRTLDQGSIVLLGPIASSVTGESFNLLSEEVATQVAIRLKADKLIGFCSEQGVTDESGNVLAELFPKDAKQILERLTESQNPAEDMSTGTLRFLKGAISACRAGVPRCHLISYKVDGALIQELFSFDGIGTQVVMASAEQVRQAQIDDIGGIFDLIRPLEEQGILVRRSREQLEQEVHRFTIIEKDGLIIGCAALYAYPEDHMAEMACVAIHPDYRDGNRGQILLDYMRHQSKSRDIDQIFVLTTHSLHWFREQGFYEIAVDELPMEKQGLYNYQRNSKILALNV
;
A
#
# COMPACT_ATOMS: atom_id res chain seq x y z
N MET A 1 17.29 -27.14 -16.55
CA MET A 1 18.40 -26.19 -16.32
C MET A 1 18.18 -25.55 -14.95
N LYS A 2 18.96 -25.91 -13.93
CA LYS A 2 18.72 -25.44 -12.55
C LYS A 2 18.97 -23.92 -12.49
N LEU A 3 17.93 -23.13 -12.20
CA LEU A 3 18.03 -21.71 -11.89
C LEU A 3 18.80 -21.51 -10.57
N ARG A 4 20.13 -21.69 -10.61
CA ARG A 4 21.03 -21.16 -9.60
C ARG A 4 21.27 -19.69 -9.95
N SER A 5 20.30 -18.86 -9.61
CA SER A 5 20.39 -17.41 -9.80
C SER A 5 20.57 -16.74 -8.45
N THR A 6 21.69 -16.04 -8.26
CA THR A 6 21.89 -15.15 -7.12
C THR A 6 20.80 -14.09 -7.04
N ALA A 7 20.24 -13.68 -8.19
CA ALA A 7 19.12 -12.75 -8.24
C ALA A 7 17.84 -13.33 -7.62
N LEU A 8 17.55 -14.63 -7.83
CA LEU A 8 16.40 -15.29 -7.19
C LEU A 8 16.55 -15.31 -5.67
N VAL A 9 17.75 -15.67 -5.17
CA VAL A 9 18.03 -15.70 -3.73
C VAL A 9 17.95 -14.29 -3.13
N LYS A 10 18.47 -13.27 -3.83
CA LYS A 10 18.39 -11.87 -3.41
C LYS A 10 16.94 -11.40 -3.35
N GLY A 11 16.16 -11.63 -4.40
CA GLY A 11 14.74 -11.25 -4.45
C GLY A 11 13.92 -11.93 -3.36
N PHE A 12 14.15 -13.21 -3.09
CA PHE A 12 13.45 -13.93 -2.01
C PHE A 12 13.82 -13.40 -0.62
N ARG A 13 15.09 -13.05 -0.37
CA ARG A 13 15.51 -12.42 0.89
C ARG A 13 14.89 -11.03 1.04
N GLN A 14 14.85 -10.25 -0.04
CA GLN A 14 14.23 -8.92 -0.06
C GLN A 14 12.71 -8.98 0.18
N SER A 15 12.02 -10.05 -0.25
CA SER A 15 10.58 -10.21 -0.02
C SER A 15 10.23 -10.76 1.37
N THR A 16 11.17 -11.39 2.08
CA THR A 16 10.90 -12.06 3.37
C THR A 16 10.31 -11.14 4.45
N PRO A 17 10.77 -9.88 4.64
CA PRO A 17 10.14 -8.95 5.57
C PRO A 17 8.65 -8.72 5.28
N TYR A 18 8.29 -8.59 4.01
CA TYR A 18 6.91 -8.41 3.56
C TYR A 18 6.05 -9.66 3.79
N VAL A 19 6.61 -10.86 3.60
CA VAL A 19 5.92 -12.11 3.95
C VAL A 19 5.53 -12.12 5.43
N ASN A 20 6.46 -11.74 6.31
CA ASN A 20 6.18 -11.65 7.74
C ASN A 20 5.17 -10.54 8.07
N ALA A 21 5.27 -9.39 7.39
CA ALA A 21 4.38 -8.25 7.60
C ALA A 21 2.93 -8.55 7.19
N HIS A 22 2.72 -9.34 6.14
CA HIS A 22 1.40 -9.69 5.61
C HIS A 22 0.79 -10.96 6.22
N ARG A 23 1.59 -11.80 6.88
CA ARG A 23 1.10 -13.04 7.48
C ARG A 23 0.07 -12.75 8.59
N GLY A 24 -1.08 -13.42 8.51
CA GLY A 24 -2.19 -13.24 9.43
C GLY A 24 -3.02 -11.97 9.21
N LYS A 25 -2.62 -11.12 8.26
CA LYS A 25 -3.32 -9.88 7.91
C LYS A 25 -4.54 -10.16 7.05
N THR A 26 -5.56 -9.33 7.19
CA THR A 26 -6.79 -9.43 6.41
C THR A 26 -6.76 -8.46 5.23
N MET A 27 -6.90 -8.99 4.02
CA MET A 27 -6.97 -8.22 2.79
C MET A 27 -8.31 -8.44 2.10
N VAL A 28 -8.98 -7.34 1.73
CA VAL A 28 -10.15 -7.38 0.86
C VAL A 28 -9.71 -7.05 -0.56
N ILE A 29 -9.94 -7.96 -1.49
CA ILE A 29 -9.52 -7.84 -2.89
C ILE A 29 -10.75 -7.66 -3.77
N MET A 30 -10.85 -6.53 -4.45
CA MET A 30 -11.91 -6.19 -5.38
C MET A 30 -11.50 -6.53 -6.82
N LEU A 31 -12.01 -7.63 -7.34
CA LEU A 31 -11.87 -8.01 -8.75
C LEU A 31 -13.02 -7.44 -9.58
N GLY A 32 -12.78 -6.32 -10.25
CA GLY A 32 -13.71 -5.77 -11.24
C GLY A 32 -14.02 -6.78 -12.34
N GLY A 33 -15.22 -6.71 -12.93
CA GLY A 33 -15.59 -7.63 -14.01
C GLY A 33 -14.67 -7.51 -15.24
N GLU A 34 -14.05 -6.33 -15.42
CA GLU A 34 -13.01 -6.09 -16.43
C GLU A 34 -11.76 -6.94 -16.19
N ALA A 35 -11.30 -7.01 -14.94
CA ALA A 35 -10.14 -7.83 -14.57
C ALA A 35 -10.42 -9.33 -14.77
N VAL A 36 -11.66 -9.76 -14.58
CA VAL A 36 -12.10 -11.14 -14.81
C VAL A 36 -12.17 -11.48 -16.30
N ALA A 37 -12.50 -10.50 -17.14
CA ALA A 37 -12.56 -10.66 -18.60
C ALA A 37 -11.17 -10.63 -19.27
N ASP A 38 -10.16 -10.09 -18.60
CA ASP A 38 -8.80 -10.00 -19.15
C ASP A 38 -8.11 -11.37 -19.23
N ARG A 39 -7.22 -11.53 -20.22
CA ARG A 39 -6.40 -12.73 -20.41
C ARG A 39 -5.51 -13.06 -19.19
N ASN A 40 -5.10 -12.04 -18.44
CA ASN A 40 -4.24 -12.17 -17.26
C ASN A 40 -5.01 -12.65 -16.01
N PHE A 41 -6.34 -12.78 -16.06
CA PHE A 41 -7.16 -13.20 -14.94
C PHE A 41 -6.68 -14.51 -14.28
N GLY A 42 -6.16 -15.47 -15.07
CA GLY A 42 -5.61 -16.72 -14.53
C GLY A 42 -4.39 -16.52 -13.64
N ASN A 43 -3.52 -15.58 -13.99
CA ASN A 43 -2.33 -15.24 -13.20
C ASN A 43 -2.73 -14.52 -11.91
N ILE A 44 -3.69 -13.57 -11.99
CA ILE A 44 -4.21 -12.87 -10.80
C ILE A 44 -4.78 -13.85 -9.78
N ILE A 45 -5.56 -14.84 -10.22
CA ILE A 45 -6.08 -15.88 -9.32
C ILE A 45 -4.96 -16.73 -8.71
N SER A 46 -3.90 -17.01 -9.48
CA SER A 46 -2.73 -17.74 -8.99
C SER A 46 -1.94 -16.93 -7.95
N ASP A 47 -1.83 -15.61 -8.13
CA ASP A 47 -1.22 -14.70 -7.14
C ASP A 47 -2.04 -14.65 -5.85
N ILE A 48 -3.38 -14.59 -5.95
CA ILE A 48 -4.28 -14.64 -4.79
C ILE A 48 -4.11 -15.96 -4.02
N ALA A 49 -4.03 -17.07 -4.73
CA ALA A 49 -3.75 -18.39 -4.15
C ALA A 49 -2.39 -18.42 -3.42
N LEU A 50 -1.36 -17.82 -4.01
CA LEU A 50 -0.04 -17.68 -3.39
C LEU A 50 -0.10 -16.83 -2.12
N LEU A 51 -0.77 -15.67 -2.14
CA LEU A 51 -0.96 -14.84 -0.93
C LEU A 51 -1.63 -15.63 0.21
N HIS A 52 -2.70 -16.36 -0.11
CA HIS A 52 -3.38 -17.19 0.88
C HIS A 52 -2.44 -18.25 1.47
N SER A 53 -1.63 -18.90 0.62
CA SER A 53 -0.64 -19.90 1.06
C SER A 53 0.47 -19.33 1.95
N LEU A 54 0.76 -18.02 1.84
CA LEU A 54 1.68 -17.28 2.72
C LEU A 54 1.03 -16.85 4.04
N GLY A 55 -0.25 -17.20 4.26
CA GLY A 55 -0.98 -16.96 5.49
C GLY A 55 -1.76 -15.65 5.53
N VAL A 56 -2.00 -15.01 4.39
CA VAL A 56 -2.88 -13.83 4.28
C VAL A 56 -4.35 -14.29 4.34
N LYS A 57 -5.17 -13.64 5.17
CA LYS A 57 -6.62 -13.87 5.23
C LYS A 57 -7.29 -13.06 4.11
N ILE A 58 -7.93 -13.74 3.17
CA ILE A 58 -8.45 -13.11 1.94
C ILE A 58 -9.97 -13.10 1.91
N VAL A 59 -10.54 -11.91 1.70
CA VAL A 59 -11.92 -11.75 1.24
C VAL A 59 -11.89 -11.25 -0.20
N LEU A 60 -12.35 -12.08 -1.12
CA LEU A 60 -12.41 -11.79 -2.55
C LEU A 60 -13.81 -11.32 -2.92
N VAL A 61 -13.92 -10.09 -3.42
CA VAL A 61 -15.17 -9.50 -3.90
C VAL A 61 -15.07 -9.34 -5.41
N HIS A 62 -15.93 -10.04 -6.15
CA HIS A 62 -15.95 -9.92 -7.61
C HIS A 62 -17.11 -9.05 -8.10
N GLY A 63 -16.87 -8.34 -9.20
CA GLY A 63 -17.91 -7.74 -10.02
C GLY A 63 -18.28 -8.58 -11.21
N ALA A 64 -19.29 -8.12 -11.95
CA ALA A 64 -19.79 -8.78 -13.14
C ALA A 64 -20.22 -7.81 -14.25
N ARG A 65 -19.87 -6.52 -14.15
CA ARG A 65 -20.46 -5.47 -15.01
C ARG A 65 -20.32 -5.75 -16.52
N PRO A 66 -19.14 -6.08 -17.06
CA PRO A 66 -19.00 -6.44 -18.48
C PRO A 66 -19.75 -7.72 -18.85
N GLN A 67 -19.76 -8.71 -17.95
CA GLN A 67 -20.44 -9.99 -18.19
C GLN A 67 -21.97 -9.81 -18.23
N ILE A 68 -22.52 -8.95 -17.36
CA ILE A 68 -23.94 -8.58 -17.37
C ILE A 68 -24.29 -7.85 -18.66
N ASN A 69 -23.49 -6.84 -19.06
CA ASN A 69 -23.70 -6.12 -20.32
C ASN A 69 -23.69 -7.08 -21.51
N GLN A 70 -22.70 -7.98 -21.59
CA GLN A 70 -22.59 -8.95 -22.68
C GLN A 70 -23.79 -9.91 -22.75
N LEU A 71 -24.33 -10.35 -21.61
CA LEU A 71 -25.52 -11.20 -21.60
C LEU A 71 -26.79 -10.43 -21.97
N LEU A 72 -26.93 -9.18 -21.51
CA LEU A 72 -28.06 -8.32 -21.88
C LEU A 72 -28.06 -7.99 -23.37
N GLU A 73 -26.90 -7.65 -23.94
CA GLU A 73 -26.71 -7.40 -25.37
C GLU A 73 -27.07 -8.62 -26.22
N LYS A 74 -26.72 -9.84 -25.78
CA LYS A 74 -27.10 -11.08 -26.47
C LYS A 74 -28.60 -11.34 -26.49
N GLN A 75 -29.37 -10.68 -25.64
CA GLN A 75 -30.82 -10.80 -25.53
C GLN A 75 -31.54 -9.54 -26.04
N ASP A 76 -30.83 -8.64 -26.72
CA ASP A 76 -31.33 -7.34 -27.21
C ASP A 76 -32.01 -6.52 -26.09
N CYS A 77 -31.52 -6.66 -24.86
CA CYS A 77 -32.04 -5.98 -23.68
C CYS A 77 -31.10 -4.85 -23.27
N HIS A 78 -31.65 -3.64 -23.11
CA HIS A 78 -30.91 -2.48 -22.65
C HIS A 78 -31.44 -2.01 -21.29
N THR A 79 -30.56 -1.95 -20.30
CA THR A 79 -30.88 -1.43 -18.97
C THR A 79 -30.17 -0.10 -18.76
N PRO A 80 -30.86 0.99 -18.39
CA PRO A 80 -30.22 2.27 -18.17
C PRO A 80 -29.37 2.27 -16.89
N TYR A 81 -28.47 3.23 -16.80
CA TYR A 81 -27.77 3.58 -15.57
C TYR A 81 -28.28 4.93 -15.06
N HIS A 82 -28.50 5.03 -13.76
CA HIS A 82 -28.78 6.28 -13.08
C HIS A 82 -27.72 6.50 -12.00
N LYS A 83 -27.03 7.66 -12.02
CA LYS A 83 -25.90 7.99 -11.12
C LYS A 83 -24.85 6.87 -11.02
N ASN A 84 -24.50 6.26 -12.17
CA ASN A 84 -23.57 5.13 -12.30
C ASN A 84 -24.02 3.80 -11.67
N ILE A 85 -25.29 3.68 -11.27
CA ILE A 85 -25.91 2.46 -10.76
C ILE A 85 -26.85 1.92 -11.82
N ARG A 86 -26.74 0.63 -12.16
CA ARG A 86 -27.66 0.00 -13.13
C ARG A 86 -29.07 0.06 -12.56
N VAL A 87 -30.06 0.43 -13.35
CA VAL A 87 -31.46 0.16 -13.02
C VAL A 87 -31.71 -1.31 -13.32
N THR A 88 -31.98 -2.11 -12.28
CA THR A 88 -32.09 -3.58 -12.41
C THR A 88 -33.54 -3.99 -12.23
N ASP A 89 -34.30 -4.08 -13.31
CA ASP A 89 -35.64 -4.68 -13.31
C ASP A 89 -35.59 -6.21 -13.08
N GLU A 90 -36.75 -6.85 -12.97
CA GLU A 90 -36.87 -8.30 -12.72
C GLU A 90 -36.11 -9.15 -13.77
N TYR A 91 -36.20 -8.77 -15.05
CA TYR A 91 -35.54 -9.50 -16.12
C TYR A 91 -34.02 -9.38 -16.04
N SER A 92 -33.51 -8.15 -15.90
CA SER A 92 -32.08 -7.88 -15.78
C SER A 92 -31.48 -8.38 -14.47
N LEU A 93 -32.27 -8.52 -13.40
CA LEU A 93 -31.86 -9.23 -12.18
C LEU A 93 -31.53 -10.69 -12.50
N GLY A 94 -32.41 -11.38 -13.24
CA GLY A 94 -32.17 -12.77 -13.67
C GLY A 94 -30.87 -12.92 -14.46
N VAL A 95 -30.60 -11.98 -15.38
CA VAL A 95 -29.34 -11.94 -16.14
C VAL A 95 -28.14 -11.64 -15.23
N ALA A 96 -28.28 -10.71 -14.29
CA ALA A 96 -27.24 -10.39 -13.31
C ALA A 96 -26.89 -11.59 -12.42
N MET A 97 -27.89 -12.36 -12.00
CA MET A 97 -27.70 -13.60 -11.24
C MET A 97 -26.98 -14.67 -12.05
N GLN A 98 -27.31 -14.83 -13.34
CA GLN A 98 -26.60 -15.76 -14.24
C GLN A 98 -25.12 -15.38 -14.37
N ALA A 99 -24.82 -14.11 -14.66
CA ALA A 99 -23.45 -13.62 -14.78
C ALA A 99 -22.67 -13.81 -13.47
N ALA A 100 -23.24 -13.38 -12.34
CA ALA A 100 -22.60 -13.48 -11.04
C ALA A 100 -22.35 -14.94 -10.63
N GLY A 101 -23.33 -15.82 -10.79
CA GLY A 101 -23.20 -17.24 -10.48
C GLY A 101 -22.16 -17.94 -11.36
N GLN A 102 -22.13 -17.65 -12.66
CA GLN A 102 -21.11 -18.16 -13.57
C GLN A 102 -19.70 -17.73 -13.12
N LEU A 103 -19.52 -16.45 -12.79
CA LEU A 103 -18.24 -15.94 -12.33
C LEU A 103 -17.80 -16.54 -11.00
N GLN A 104 -18.72 -16.67 -10.03
CA GLN A 104 -18.44 -17.31 -8.75
C GLN A 104 -17.91 -18.73 -8.94
N LEU A 105 -18.56 -19.53 -9.80
CA LEU A 105 -18.12 -20.89 -10.13
C LEU A 105 -16.77 -20.89 -10.86
N ALA A 106 -16.56 -19.97 -11.81
CA ALA A 106 -15.31 -19.87 -12.56
C ALA A 106 -14.12 -19.49 -11.66
N ILE A 107 -14.30 -18.51 -10.76
CA ILE A 107 -13.29 -18.10 -9.77
C ILE A 107 -12.96 -19.28 -8.85
N THR A 108 -13.99 -19.97 -8.32
CA THR A 108 -13.83 -21.13 -7.43
C THR A 108 -13.05 -22.25 -8.12
N ALA A 109 -13.41 -22.57 -9.36
CA ALA A 109 -12.72 -23.60 -10.15
C ALA A 109 -11.24 -23.26 -10.37
N ARG A 110 -10.93 -21.99 -10.68
CA ARG A 110 -9.53 -21.56 -10.88
C ARG A 110 -8.73 -21.60 -9.58
N LEU A 111 -9.26 -21.06 -8.48
CA LEU A 111 -8.61 -21.14 -7.17
C LEU A 111 -8.33 -22.60 -6.77
N SER A 112 -9.26 -23.51 -7.04
CA SER A 112 -9.08 -24.95 -6.78
C SER A 112 -7.92 -25.57 -7.58
N MET A 113 -7.55 -24.99 -8.72
CA MET A 113 -6.46 -25.45 -9.56
C MET A 113 -5.14 -24.72 -9.32
N SER A 114 -5.16 -23.51 -8.76
CA SER A 114 -4.02 -22.58 -8.76
C SER A 114 -2.74 -23.09 -8.10
N LEU A 115 -2.83 -24.04 -7.18
CA LEU A 115 -1.65 -24.63 -6.53
C LEU A 115 -1.24 -25.98 -7.14
N ASN A 116 -2.05 -26.53 -8.04
CA ASN A 116 -1.71 -27.76 -8.76
C ASN A 116 -0.56 -27.45 -9.72
N ASN A 117 0.58 -28.13 -9.55
CA ASN A 117 1.88 -27.90 -10.21
C ASN A 117 2.79 -26.83 -9.58
N THR A 118 2.47 -26.32 -8.39
CA THR A 118 3.42 -25.55 -7.60
C THR A 118 4.10 -26.46 -6.55
N PRO A 119 5.24 -26.08 -5.96
CA PRO A 119 5.77 -26.77 -4.77
C PRO A 119 4.78 -26.85 -3.62
N MET A 120 3.71 -26.03 -3.67
CA MET A 120 2.60 -25.99 -2.73
C MET A 120 1.42 -26.88 -3.15
N ALA A 121 1.63 -27.86 -4.06
CA ALA A 121 0.62 -28.80 -4.57
C ALA A 121 0.01 -29.78 -3.51
N GLY A 122 0.12 -29.48 -2.22
CA GLY A 122 -0.58 -30.17 -1.13
C GLY A 122 -1.45 -29.25 -0.26
N THR A 123 -1.36 -27.93 -0.42
CA THR A 123 -2.24 -26.98 0.26
C THR A 123 -3.57 -26.96 -0.46
N GLN A 124 -4.58 -27.60 0.13
CA GLN A 124 -5.95 -27.46 -0.33
C GLN A 124 -6.43 -26.05 -0.02
N LEU A 125 -6.77 -25.28 -1.05
CA LEU A 125 -7.45 -24.00 -0.88
C LEU A 125 -8.92 -24.28 -0.61
N ASN A 126 -9.43 -23.79 0.51
CA ASN A 126 -10.86 -23.78 0.76
C ASN A 126 -11.44 -22.43 0.33
N VAL A 127 -12.47 -22.45 -0.49
CA VAL A 127 -13.17 -21.24 -0.94
C VAL A 127 -14.61 -21.33 -0.45
N MET A 128 -15.03 -20.36 0.35
CA MET A 128 -16.35 -20.32 0.96
C MET A 128 -17.10 -19.10 0.46
N SER A 129 -18.27 -19.34 -0.10
CA SER A 129 -19.27 -18.32 -0.41
C SER A 129 -20.52 -18.59 0.42
N GLY A 130 -21.30 -17.54 0.69
CA GLY A 130 -22.47 -17.64 1.55
C GLY A 130 -23.23 -16.33 1.67
N ASN A 131 -24.30 -16.34 2.46
CA ASN A 131 -25.17 -15.20 2.73
C ASN A 131 -24.58 -14.23 3.77
N PHE A 132 -23.30 -13.87 3.62
CA PHE A 132 -22.62 -12.92 4.52
C PHE A 132 -23.17 -11.50 4.41
N ILE A 133 -23.85 -11.17 3.32
CA ILE A 133 -24.42 -9.85 3.06
C ILE A 133 -25.93 -9.96 3.03
N THR A 134 -26.60 -9.10 3.79
CA THR A 134 -28.04 -8.87 3.68
C THR A 134 -28.25 -7.54 2.94
N ALA A 135 -29.02 -7.57 1.86
CA ALA A 135 -29.34 -6.41 1.04
C ALA A 135 -30.66 -5.74 1.44
N GLN A 136 -30.87 -4.53 0.89
CA GLN A 136 -32.13 -3.79 0.90
C GLN A 136 -32.22 -2.95 -0.39
N PRO A 137 -33.43 -2.60 -0.87
CA PRO A 137 -33.58 -1.77 -2.07
C PRO A 137 -32.93 -0.39 -1.89
N LEU A 138 -32.47 0.19 -3.01
CA LEU A 138 -32.17 1.62 -3.10
C LEU A 138 -33.44 2.46 -3.08
N GLY A 139 -34.52 1.97 -3.72
CA GLY A 139 -35.79 2.68 -3.85
C GLY A 139 -35.79 3.61 -5.06
N VAL A 140 -36.51 4.73 -4.93
CA VAL A 140 -36.66 5.74 -5.99
C VAL A 140 -35.80 6.96 -5.66
N ASP A 141 -35.00 7.42 -6.63
CA ASP A 141 -34.14 8.59 -6.54
C ASP A 141 -34.33 9.47 -7.77
N ASP A 142 -34.55 10.78 -7.59
CA ASP A 142 -34.84 11.74 -8.66
C ASP A 142 -35.87 11.24 -9.70
N GLY A 143 -36.90 10.52 -9.24
CA GLY A 143 -37.96 9.95 -10.07
C GLY A 143 -37.60 8.65 -10.80
N THR A 144 -36.36 8.17 -10.69
CA THR A 144 -35.93 6.88 -11.24
C THR A 144 -36.06 5.79 -10.19
N ASP A 145 -36.86 4.75 -10.47
CA ASP A 145 -36.92 3.54 -9.64
C ASP A 145 -35.73 2.63 -9.98
N TYR A 146 -34.94 2.29 -8.96
CA TYR A 146 -33.82 1.36 -9.10
C TYR A 146 -34.24 -0.12 -9.13
N CYS A 147 -35.51 -0.41 -8.85
CA CYS A 147 -36.08 -1.75 -8.80
C CYS A 147 -35.26 -2.70 -7.89
N HIS A 148 -34.63 -3.73 -8.45
CA HIS A 148 -33.80 -4.69 -7.74
C HIS A 148 -32.34 -4.25 -7.58
N SER A 149 -32.00 -3.00 -7.87
CA SER A 149 -30.72 -2.45 -7.44
C SER A 149 -30.77 -2.08 -5.96
N GLY A 150 -29.80 -2.60 -5.21
CA GLY A 150 -29.80 -2.54 -3.76
C GLY A 150 -28.56 -1.89 -3.16
N ARG A 151 -28.59 -1.80 -1.84
CA ARG A 151 -27.47 -1.44 -0.99
C ARG A 151 -27.35 -2.43 0.16
N ILE A 152 -26.20 -2.42 0.81
CA ILE A 152 -25.96 -3.28 1.97
C ILE A 152 -26.82 -2.80 3.15
N ARG A 153 -27.57 -3.72 3.76
CA ARG A 153 -28.27 -3.51 5.03
C ARG A 153 -27.42 -3.96 6.20
N ARG A 154 -26.81 -5.15 6.09
CA ARG A 154 -25.98 -5.76 7.15
C ARG A 154 -24.91 -6.66 6.53
N ILE A 155 -23.78 -6.77 7.22
CA ILE A 155 -22.70 -7.72 6.91
C ILE A 155 -22.50 -8.62 8.14
N ASP A 156 -22.47 -9.94 7.96
CA ASP A 156 -22.13 -10.91 8.99
C ASP A 156 -20.60 -11.01 9.18
N ILE A 157 -20.06 -10.04 9.90
CA ILE A 157 -18.63 -9.93 10.18
C ILE A 157 -18.10 -11.10 10.99
N GLU A 158 -18.88 -11.62 11.93
CA GLU A 158 -18.49 -12.79 12.73
C GLU A 158 -18.42 -14.04 11.85
N GLY A 159 -19.39 -14.25 10.95
CA GLY A 159 -19.37 -15.33 9.98
C GLY A 159 -18.16 -15.27 9.05
N ILE A 160 -17.82 -14.08 8.54
CA ILE A 160 -16.63 -13.87 7.72
C ILE A 160 -15.36 -14.21 8.52
N ASN A 161 -15.20 -13.66 9.74
CA ASN A 161 -14.02 -13.92 10.57
C ASN A 161 -13.86 -15.40 10.92
N ARG A 162 -14.93 -16.11 11.30
CA ARG A 162 -14.87 -17.57 11.54
C ARG A 162 -14.38 -18.34 10.32
N THR A 163 -14.82 -17.93 9.12
CA THR A 163 -14.44 -18.56 7.86
C THR A 163 -12.96 -18.30 7.54
N LEU A 164 -12.49 -17.07 7.75
CA LEU A 164 -11.08 -16.70 7.59
C LEU A 164 -10.18 -17.42 8.60
N ASP A 165 -10.62 -17.57 9.84
CA ASP A 165 -9.88 -18.26 10.91
C ASP A 165 -9.75 -19.77 10.65
N GLN A 166 -10.67 -20.35 9.88
CA GLN A 166 -10.58 -21.72 9.38
C GLN A 166 -9.62 -21.87 8.17
N GLY A 167 -8.96 -20.80 7.74
CA GLY A 167 -8.03 -20.82 6.60
C GLY A 167 -8.73 -20.92 5.25
N SER A 168 -9.93 -20.33 5.13
CA SER A 168 -10.69 -20.30 3.88
C SER A 168 -10.68 -18.90 3.26
N ILE A 169 -10.65 -18.84 1.93
CA ILE A 169 -10.91 -17.61 1.17
C ILE A 169 -12.42 -17.36 1.17
N VAL A 170 -12.85 -16.18 1.60
CA VAL A 170 -14.25 -15.79 1.52
C VAL A 170 -14.52 -15.16 0.14
N LEU A 171 -15.44 -15.73 -0.64
CA LEU A 171 -15.81 -15.25 -1.97
C LEU A 171 -17.20 -14.60 -1.96
N LEU A 172 -17.26 -13.32 -2.28
CA LEU A 172 -18.47 -12.49 -2.32
C LEU A 172 -18.72 -11.97 -3.75
N GLY A 173 -19.98 -11.97 -4.17
CA GLY A 173 -20.42 -11.45 -5.46
C GLY A 173 -21.33 -10.21 -5.34
N PRO A 174 -21.80 -9.67 -6.47
CA PRO A 174 -22.67 -8.50 -6.49
C PRO A 174 -24.14 -8.81 -6.15
N ILE A 175 -24.53 -10.08 -5.99
CA ILE A 175 -25.92 -10.45 -5.67
C ILE A 175 -26.02 -10.82 -4.20
N ALA A 176 -26.97 -10.20 -3.49
CA ALA A 176 -27.28 -10.54 -2.11
C ALA A 176 -28.79 -10.48 -1.85
N SER A 177 -29.25 -11.34 -0.93
CA SER A 177 -30.66 -11.42 -0.56
C SER A 177 -31.02 -10.48 0.59
N SER A 178 -32.27 -10.02 0.62
CA SER A 178 -32.85 -9.32 1.77
C SER A 178 -33.32 -10.31 2.84
N VAL A 179 -33.88 -9.76 3.93
CA VAL A 179 -34.54 -10.55 4.98
C VAL A 179 -35.86 -11.20 4.52
N THR A 180 -36.44 -10.72 3.41
CA THR A 180 -37.68 -11.26 2.82
C THR A 180 -37.42 -12.33 1.76
N GLY A 181 -36.14 -12.58 1.41
CA GLY A 181 -35.75 -13.56 0.39
C GLY A 181 -35.62 -12.99 -1.03
N GLU A 182 -35.87 -11.70 -1.21
CA GLU A 182 -35.69 -11.02 -2.50
C GLU A 182 -34.21 -10.79 -2.78
N SER A 183 -33.78 -10.94 -4.04
CA SER A 183 -32.39 -10.71 -4.45
C SER A 183 -32.20 -9.31 -4.99
N PHE A 184 -31.05 -8.72 -4.67
CA PHE A 184 -30.68 -7.38 -5.13
C PHE A 184 -29.30 -7.39 -5.78
N ASN A 185 -29.16 -6.58 -6.83
CA ASN A 185 -27.91 -6.28 -7.50
C ASN A 185 -27.22 -5.12 -6.77
N LEU A 186 -26.04 -5.38 -6.22
CA LEU A 186 -25.22 -4.45 -5.46
C LEU A 186 -24.01 -4.00 -6.28
N LEU A 187 -23.51 -2.80 -5.97
CA LEU A 187 -22.21 -2.35 -6.45
C LEU A 187 -21.10 -3.14 -5.76
N SER A 188 -20.26 -3.83 -6.53
CA SER A 188 -19.15 -4.63 -5.99
C SER A 188 -18.11 -3.77 -5.27
N GLU A 189 -17.90 -2.53 -5.72
CA GLU A 189 -17.05 -1.56 -5.05
C GLU A 189 -17.59 -1.19 -3.66
N GLU A 190 -18.90 -1.00 -3.52
CA GLU A 190 -19.52 -0.73 -2.22
C GLU A 190 -19.40 -1.97 -1.31
N VAL A 191 -19.59 -3.17 -1.86
CA VAL A 191 -19.37 -4.42 -1.12
C VAL A 191 -17.93 -4.49 -0.61
N ALA A 192 -16.94 -4.33 -1.47
CA ALA A 192 -15.54 -4.41 -1.08
C ALA A 192 -15.18 -3.36 -0.03
N THR A 193 -15.58 -2.10 -0.24
CA THR A 193 -15.32 -1.01 0.70
C THR A 193 -15.96 -1.25 2.05
N GLN A 194 -17.25 -1.59 2.09
CA GLN A 194 -17.98 -1.79 3.34
C GLN A 194 -17.50 -3.02 4.11
N VAL A 195 -17.14 -4.09 3.40
CA VAL A 195 -16.54 -5.28 4.01
C VAL A 195 -15.17 -4.93 4.61
N ALA A 196 -14.31 -4.22 3.87
CA ALA A 196 -12.99 -3.80 4.36
C ALA A 196 -13.09 -2.95 5.63
N ILE A 197 -13.99 -1.96 5.64
CA ILE A 197 -14.22 -1.08 6.78
C ILE A 197 -14.70 -1.88 8.00
N ARG A 198 -15.75 -2.70 7.84
CA ARG A 198 -16.35 -3.40 8.98
C ARG A 198 -15.48 -4.53 9.52
N LEU A 199 -14.67 -5.17 8.68
CA LEU A 199 -13.66 -6.14 9.13
C LEU A 199 -12.43 -5.48 9.76
N LYS A 200 -12.27 -4.16 9.61
CA LYS A 200 -11.00 -3.46 9.90
C LYS A 200 -9.84 -4.12 9.17
N ALA A 201 -10.04 -4.40 7.87
CA ALA A 201 -9.03 -5.03 7.05
C ALA A 201 -7.73 -4.21 7.03
N ASP A 202 -6.59 -4.88 6.98
CA ASP A 202 -5.28 -4.22 6.89
C ASP A 202 -5.08 -3.57 5.51
N LYS A 203 -5.69 -4.15 4.46
CA LYS A 203 -5.64 -3.62 3.10
C LYS A 203 -6.95 -3.80 2.32
N LEU A 204 -7.26 -2.83 1.46
CA LEU A 204 -8.23 -2.96 0.37
C LEU A 204 -7.49 -2.87 -0.97
N ILE A 205 -7.60 -3.87 -1.84
CA ILE A 205 -6.86 -3.94 -3.10
C ILE A 205 -7.84 -3.96 -4.26
N GLY A 206 -7.63 -3.16 -5.29
CA GLY A 206 -8.43 -3.14 -6.50
C GLY A 206 -7.57 -3.15 -7.75
N PHE A 207 -8.20 -3.48 -8.88
CA PHE A 207 -7.53 -3.57 -10.17
C PHE A 207 -8.10 -2.58 -11.19
N CYS A 208 -7.23 -2.01 -12.02
CA CYS A 208 -7.61 -1.16 -13.15
C CYS A 208 -6.85 -1.51 -14.44
N SER A 209 -7.24 -0.85 -15.54
CA SER A 209 -6.65 -1.06 -16.87
C SER A 209 -5.25 -0.49 -17.01
N GLU A 210 -4.88 0.43 -16.11
CA GLU A 210 -3.59 1.11 -16.05
C GLU A 210 -2.74 0.52 -14.93
N GLN A 211 -1.50 0.98 -14.78
CA GLN A 211 -0.62 0.54 -13.71
C GLN A 211 -1.08 1.05 -12.32
N GLY A 212 -1.70 2.23 -12.28
CA GLY A 212 -2.27 2.86 -11.10
C GLY A 212 -2.99 4.15 -11.51
N VAL A 213 -2.94 5.17 -10.66
CA VAL A 213 -3.34 6.54 -11.01
C VAL A 213 -2.14 7.26 -11.62
N THR A 214 -2.30 7.81 -12.81
CA THR A 214 -1.22 8.55 -13.50
C THR A 214 -1.37 10.05 -13.32
N ASP A 215 -0.24 10.76 -13.24
CA ASP A 215 -0.19 12.21 -13.34
C ASP A 215 -0.32 12.69 -14.80
N GLU A 216 -0.25 14.01 -15.00
CA GLU A 216 -0.33 14.64 -16.33
C GLU A 216 0.88 14.33 -17.22
N SER A 217 2.00 13.87 -16.62
CA SER A 217 3.20 13.44 -17.33
C SER A 217 3.17 11.95 -17.69
N GLY A 218 2.12 11.21 -17.29
CA GLY A 218 1.98 9.78 -17.49
C GLY A 218 2.72 8.92 -16.47
N ASN A 219 3.29 9.50 -15.42
CA ASN A 219 3.95 8.74 -14.35
C ASN A 219 2.91 8.24 -13.35
N VAL A 220 3.12 7.03 -12.82
CA VAL A 220 2.26 6.47 -11.79
C VAL A 220 2.53 7.19 -10.47
N LEU A 221 1.48 7.72 -9.86
CA LEU A 221 1.52 8.28 -8.52
C LEU A 221 1.59 7.13 -7.52
N ALA A 222 2.77 6.89 -6.96
CA ALA A 222 2.99 5.78 -6.03
C ALA A 222 2.13 5.91 -4.76
N GLU A 223 2.03 7.11 -4.18
CA GLU A 223 1.30 7.38 -2.94
C GLU A 223 0.36 8.58 -3.11
N LEU A 224 -0.86 8.45 -2.57
CA LEU A 224 -1.87 9.50 -2.50
C LEU A 224 -2.44 9.60 -1.09
N PHE A 225 -2.64 10.82 -0.60
CA PHE A 225 -3.50 11.04 0.56
C PHE A 225 -4.97 11.13 0.11
N PRO A 226 -5.94 10.82 0.99
CA PRO A 226 -7.37 10.92 0.67
C PRO A 226 -7.83 12.29 0.17
N LYS A 227 -7.07 13.35 0.46
CA LYS A 227 -7.31 14.70 -0.08
C LYS A 227 -6.95 14.77 -1.56
N ASP A 228 -5.76 14.30 -1.93
CA ASP A 228 -5.24 14.33 -3.30
C ASP A 228 -6.03 13.35 -4.18
N ALA A 229 -6.32 12.15 -3.65
CA ALA A 229 -7.19 11.18 -4.31
C ALA A 229 -8.60 11.76 -4.58
N LYS A 230 -9.14 12.61 -3.69
CA LYS A 230 -10.44 13.27 -3.91
C LYS A 230 -10.37 14.31 -5.03
N GLN A 231 -9.29 15.08 -5.11
CA GLN A 231 -9.09 16.05 -6.20
C GLN A 231 -8.96 15.33 -7.55
N ILE A 232 -8.23 14.22 -7.59
CA ILE A 232 -8.13 13.39 -8.80
C ILE A 232 -9.50 12.80 -9.16
N LEU A 233 -10.25 12.30 -8.17
CA LEU A 233 -11.60 11.77 -8.38
C LEU A 233 -12.54 12.84 -8.98
N GLU A 234 -12.50 14.08 -8.48
CA GLU A 234 -13.28 15.20 -9.00
C GLU A 234 -12.93 15.49 -10.47
N ARG A 235 -11.64 15.63 -10.80
CA ARG A 235 -11.17 15.82 -12.19
C ARG A 235 -11.57 14.67 -13.12
N LEU A 236 -11.44 13.43 -12.65
CA LEU A 236 -11.85 12.25 -13.41
C LEU A 236 -13.37 12.18 -13.60
N THR A 237 -14.16 12.72 -12.68
CA THR A 237 -15.63 12.74 -12.79
C THR A 237 -16.09 13.84 -13.75
N GLU A 238 -15.47 15.02 -13.71
CA GLU A 238 -15.77 16.15 -14.60
C GLU A 238 -15.49 15.86 -16.08
N SER A 239 -14.50 15.01 -16.36
CA SER A 239 -14.17 14.60 -17.73
C SER A 239 -15.10 13.52 -18.30
N GLN A 240 -16.03 12.98 -17.50
CA GLN A 240 -16.97 11.97 -17.96
C GLN A 240 -18.23 12.57 -18.56
N ASN A 241 -18.66 12.01 -19.69
CA ASN A 241 -19.96 12.31 -20.26
C ASN A 241 -21.05 11.71 -19.35
N PRO A 242 -21.95 12.49 -18.74
CA PRO A 242 -22.97 11.98 -17.81
C PRO A 242 -23.92 10.95 -18.44
N ALA A 243 -24.04 10.95 -19.76
CA ALA A 243 -24.95 10.10 -20.52
C ALA A 243 -24.41 8.70 -20.83
N GLU A 244 -23.12 8.44 -20.60
CA GLU A 244 -22.51 7.15 -20.89
C GLU A 244 -21.98 6.51 -19.62
N ASP A 245 -22.18 5.19 -19.49
CA ASP A 245 -21.62 4.40 -18.41
C ASP A 245 -20.11 4.21 -18.57
N MET A 246 -19.37 5.29 -18.34
CA MET A 246 -17.93 5.35 -18.52
C MET A 246 -17.18 5.48 -17.19
N SER A 247 -17.84 5.23 -16.05
CA SER A 247 -17.14 5.15 -14.77
C SER A 247 -16.01 4.13 -14.90
N THR A 248 -14.76 4.57 -14.86
CA THR A 248 -13.64 3.65 -15.03
C THR A 248 -13.49 2.81 -13.77
N GLY A 249 -12.87 1.63 -13.86
CA GLY A 249 -12.53 0.84 -12.68
C GLY A 249 -11.74 1.65 -11.65
N THR A 250 -10.88 2.56 -12.13
CA THR A 250 -10.15 3.54 -11.32
C THR A 250 -11.08 4.45 -10.51
N LEU A 251 -12.08 5.07 -11.15
CA LEU A 251 -13.01 5.98 -10.47
C LEU A 251 -13.77 5.25 -9.35
N ARG A 252 -14.32 4.06 -9.66
CA ARG A 252 -15.07 3.25 -8.69
C ARG A 252 -14.21 2.85 -7.51
N PHE A 253 -12.96 2.42 -7.76
CA PHE A 253 -12.04 2.06 -6.70
C PHE A 253 -11.63 3.26 -5.84
N LEU A 254 -11.25 4.40 -6.44
CA LEU A 254 -10.80 5.57 -5.69
C LEU A 254 -11.87 6.11 -4.74
N LYS A 255 -13.13 6.14 -5.17
CA LYS A 255 -14.26 6.51 -4.31
C LYS A 255 -14.33 5.61 -3.07
N GLY A 256 -14.24 4.30 -3.27
CA GLY A 256 -14.21 3.31 -2.20
C GLY A 256 -12.97 3.41 -1.30
N ALA A 257 -11.79 3.59 -1.89
CA ALA A 257 -10.51 3.71 -1.19
C ALA A 257 -10.46 4.94 -0.27
N ILE A 258 -10.94 6.10 -0.73
CA ILE A 258 -11.04 7.32 0.10
C ILE A 258 -11.93 7.06 1.32
N SER A 259 -13.08 6.41 1.13
CA SER A 259 -14.00 6.08 2.22
C SER A 259 -13.38 5.07 3.20
N ALA A 260 -12.74 4.03 2.67
CA ALA A 260 -12.07 2.99 3.45
C ALA A 260 -10.94 3.56 4.32
N CYS A 261 -10.03 4.35 3.74
CA CYS A 261 -8.92 4.95 4.46
C CYS A 261 -9.40 5.87 5.58
N ARG A 262 -10.38 6.73 5.31
CA ARG A 262 -10.96 7.62 6.32
C ARG A 262 -11.67 6.88 7.45
N ALA A 263 -12.18 5.69 7.18
CA ALA A 263 -12.83 4.83 8.18
C ALA A 263 -11.84 3.89 8.90
N GLY A 264 -10.54 4.01 8.64
CA GLY A 264 -9.48 3.31 9.39
C GLY A 264 -8.88 2.09 8.71
N VAL A 265 -9.19 1.82 7.44
CA VAL A 265 -8.41 0.84 6.64
C VAL A 265 -7.04 1.45 6.36
N PRO A 266 -5.92 0.85 6.83
CA PRO A 266 -4.61 1.51 6.78
C PRO A 266 -4.13 1.88 5.38
N ARG A 267 -4.34 0.98 4.39
CA ARG A 267 -3.88 1.16 3.01
C ARG A 267 -4.88 0.63 2.00
N CYS A 268 -5.09 1.39 0.93
CA CYS A 268 -5.81 0.91 -0.24
C CYS A 268 -4.89 0.91 -1.47
N HIS A 269 -4.81 -0.19 -2.21
CA HIS A 269 -3.91 -0.33 -3.36
C HIS A 269 -4.70 -0.45 -4.66
N LEU A 270 -4.35 0.35 -5.67
CA LEU A 270 -4.85 0.24 -7.03
C LEU A 270 -3.71 -0.20 -7.95
N ILE A 271 -3.88 -1.37 -8.59
CA ILE A 271 -2.85 -1.99 -9.44
C ILE A 271 -3.42 -2.42 -10.79
N SER A 272 -2.55 -2.72 -11.76
CA SER A 272 -2.99 -3.21 -13.06
C SER A 272 -3.52 -4.63 -13.01
N TYR A 273 -4.64 -4.91 -13.69
CA TYR A 273 -4.97 -6.28 -14.07
C TYR A 273 -4.24 -6.75 -15.34
N LYS A 274 -3.60 -5.87 -16.12
CA LYS A 274 -2.94 -6.24 -17.39
C LYS A 274 -1.50 -6.75 -17.20
N VAL A 275 -0.85 -6.34 -16.11
CA VAL A 275 0.55 -6.70 -15.80
C VAL A 275 0.58 -8.02 -15.02
N ASP A 276 1.32 -8.99 -15.53
CA ASP A 276 1.53 -10.28 -14.87
C ASP A 276 2.37 -10.10 -13.60
N GLY A 277 1.94 -10.70 -12.49
CA GLY A 277 2.57 -10.56 -11.17
C GLY A 277 2.40 -9.20 -10.50
N ALA A 278 1.49 -8.33 -11.00
CA ALA A 278 1.29 -6.99 -10.44
C ALA A 278 0.97 -7.01 -8.94
N LEU A 279 0.16 -7.97 -8.50
CA LEU A 279 -0.24 -8.12 -7.11
C LEU A 279 0.95 -8.48 -6.20
N ILE A 280 1.82 -9.38 -6.68
CA ILE A 280 3.01 -9.80 -5.94
C ILE A 280 4.06 -8.69 -5.92
N GLN A 281 4.27 -8.00 -7.05
CA GLN A 281 5.18 -6.86 -7.10
C GLN A 281 4.73 -5.74 -6.17
N GLU A 282 3.44 -5.42 -6.12
CA GLU A 282 2.89 -4.40 -5.21
C GLU A 282 3.11 -4.74 -3.73
N LEU A 283 2.91 -6.00 -3.34
CA LEU A 283 2.91 -6.39 -1.93
C LEU A 283 4.29 -6.79 -1.38
N PHE A 284 5.21 -7.22 -2.25
CA PHE A 284 6.51 -7.78 -1.85
C PHE A 284 7.71 -7.03 -2.45
N SER A 285 7.50 -5.80 -2.91
CA SER A 285 8.58 -4.89 -3.31
C SER A 285 8.60 -3.63 -2.46
N PHE A 286 9.75 -2.96 -2.52
CA PHE A 286 10.05 -1.75 -1.76
C PHE A 286 9.24 -0.53 -2.16
N ASP A 287 8.93 -0.40 -3.45
CA ASP A 287 8.25 0.78 -4.00
C ASP A 287 6.82 0.48 -4.43
N GLY A 288 6.45 -0.79 -4.52
CA GLY A 288 5.24 -1.19 -5.23
C GLY A 288 5.37 -0.86 -6.73
N ILE A 289 4.29 -1.07 -7.46
CA ILE A 289 4.20 -0.67 -8.87
C ILE A 289 2.96 0.18 -9.15
N GLY A 290 1.94 0.12 -8.29
CA GLY A 290 0.68 0.83 -8.48
C GLY A 290 0.58 2.10 -7.65
N THR A 291 -0.65 2.41 -7.25
CA THR A 291 -0.96 3.57 -6.41
C THR A 291 -1.53 3.11 -5.09
N GLN A 292 -0.94 3.55 -3.98
CA GLN A 292 -1.52 3.40 -2.66
C GLN A 292 -2.22 4.68 -2.19
N VAL A 293 -3.39 4.54 -1.58
CA VAL A 293 -4.08 5.59 -0.83
C VAL A 293 -3.90 5.31 0.66
N VAL A 294 -3.30 6.26 1.39
CA VAL A 294 -2.91 6.09 2.81
C VAL A 294 -3.22 7.33 3.65
N MET A 295 -3.51 7.15 4.94
CA MET A 295 -3.79 8.28 5.86
C MET A 295 -2.53 9.02 6.33
N ALA A 296 -1.40 8.31 6.38
CA ALA A 296 -0.09 8.82 6.71
C ALA A 296 0.91 8.20 5.75
N SER A 297 1.99 8.91 5.44
CA SER A 297 2.99 8.40 4.50
C SER A 297 3.52 7.05 4.97
N ALA A 298 3.79 6.16 4.02
CA ALA A 298 4.46 4.90 4.32
C ALA A 298 5.85 5.12 4.94
N GLU A 299 6.46 6.27 4.69
CA GLU A 299 7.72 6.70 5.29
C GLU A 299 7.47 7.49 6.57
N GLN A 300 7.88 6.92 7.70
CA GLN A 300 7.74 7.54 9.01
C GLN A 300 9.09 7.97 9.54
N VAL A 301 9.20 9.26 9.87
CA VAL A 301 10.35 9.81 10.59
C VAL A 301 10.07 9.74 12.08
N ARG A 302 10.87 8.99 12.82
CA ARG A 302 10.70 8.84 14.27
C ARG A 302 12.04 8.65 14.98
N GLN A 303 12.04 8.86 16.29
CA GLN A 303 13.16 8.49 17.15
C GLN A 303 13.32 6.96 17.17
N ALA A 304 14.56 6.50 17.15
CA ALA A 304 14.89 5.07 17.17
C ALA A 304 14.66 4.45 18.56
N GLN A 305 14.28 3.18 18.57
CA GLN A 305 14.11 2.32 19.74
C GLN A 305 15.10 1.15 19.69
N ILE A 306 15.23 0.42 20.80
CA ILE A 306 16.19 -0.70 20.92
C ILE A 306 16.01 -1.74 19.80
N ASP A 307 14.77 -1.99 19.39
CA ASP A 307 14.44 -2.97 18.33
C ASP A 307 14.94 -2.54 16.94
N ASP A 308 15.23 -1.24 16.74
CA ASP A 308 15.69 -0.68 15.47
C ASP A 308 17.20 -0.88 15.24
N ILE A 309 17.96 -1.25 16.28
CA ILE A 309 19.43 -1.31 16.23
C ILE A 309 19.93 -2.25 15.15
N GLY A 310 19.24 -3.38 14.93
CA GLY A 310 19.58 -4.31 13.86
C GLY A 310 19.49 -3.66 12.47
N GLY A 311 18.40 -2.94 12.19
CA GLY A 311 18.21 -2.25 10.91
C GLY A 311 19.17 -1.07 10.73
N ILE A 312 19.45 -0.30 11.79
CA ILE A 312 20.45 0.78 11.75
C ILE A 312 21.83 0.19 11.44
N PHE A 313 22.19 -0.91 12.11
CA PHE A 313 23.47 -1.58 11.93
C PHE A 313 23.66 -2.09 10.49
N ASP A 314 22.65 -2.73 9.92
CA ASP A 314 22.65 -3.20 8.53
C ASP A 314 22.76 -2.04 7.53
N LEU A 315 22.16 -0.89 7.83
CA LEU A 315 22.20 0.31 7.00
C LEU A 315 23.59 0.99 7.01
N ILE A 316 24.25 1.08 8.17
CA ILE A 316 25.50 1.83 8.32
C ILE A 316 26.75 1.00 8.02
N ARG A 317 26.74 -0.33 8.28
CA ARG A 317 27.91 -1.20 8.15
C ARG A 317 28.62 -1.07 6.78
N PRO A 318 27.93 -1.09 5.63
CA PRO A 318 28.60 -0.93 4.33
C PRO A 318 29.32 0.41 4.18
N LEU A 319 28.80 1.48 4.80
CA LEU A 319 29.42 2.81 4.78
C LEU A 319 30.60 2.91 5.73
N GLU A 320 30.58 2.18 6.86
CA GLU A 320 31.71 2.05 7.77
C GLU A 320 32.86 1.26 7.11
N GLU A 321 32.56 0.16 6.42
CA GLU A 321 33.54 -0.66 5.70
C GLU A 321 34.22 0.10 4.56
N GLN A 322 33.52 1.06 3.95
CA GLN A 322 34.05 1.97 2.93
C GLN A 322 34.82 3.17 3.52
N GLY A 323 34.86 3.33 4.84
CA GLY A 323 35.48 4.47 5.52
C GLY A 323 34.68 5.79 5.42
N ILE A 324 33.46 5.75 4.86
CA ILE A 324 32.57 6.90 4.72
C ILE A 324 32.00 7.29 6.08
N LEU A 325 31.63 6.34 6.93
CA LEU A 325 31.17 6.58 8.30
C LEU A 325 32.23 6.20 9.34
N VAL A 326 32.14 6.79 10.52
CA VAL A 326 32.94 6.38 11.69
C VAL A 326 32.34 5.09 12.22
N ARG A 327 33.17 4.07 12.46
CA ARG A 327 32.75 2.77 12.96
C ARG A 327 32.15 2.87 14.37
N ARG A 328 31.01 2.23 14.60
CA ARG A 328 30.35 2.12 15.91
C ARG A 328 30.22 0.67 16.34
N SER A 329 30.36 0.41 17.64
CA SER A 329 30.06 -0.92 18.19
C SER A 329 28.56 -1.08 18.42
N ARG A 330 28.09 -2.33 18.54
CA ARG A 330 26.68 -2.59 18.85
C ARG A 330 26.31 -2.05 20.24
N GLU A 331 27.21 -2.19 21.20
CA GLU A 331 27.04 -1.69 22.57
C GLU A 331 26.91 -0.15 22.58
N GLN A 332 27.70 0.53 21.74
CA GLN A 332 27.59 1.98 21.57
C GLN A 332 26.21 2.37 21.01
N LEU A 333 25.74 1.68 19.96
CA LEU A 333 24.40 1.92 19.42
C LEU A 333 23.30 1.66 20.46
N GLU A 334 23.43 0.62 21.28
CA GLU A 334 22.48 0.31 22.37
C GLU A 334 22.40 1.43 23.41
N GLN A 335 23.53 2.04 23.77
CA GLN A 335 23.58 3.17 24.71
C GLN A 335 23.07 4.48 24.09
N GLU A 336 23.33 4.68 22.80
CA GLU A 336 23.09 5.94 22.11
C GLU A 336 21.82 5.94 21.24
N VAL A 337 21.04 4.85 21.22
CA VAL A 337 19.89 4.68 20.30
C VAL A 337 18.88 5.83 20.40
N HIS A 338 18.67 6.37 21.60
CA HIS A 338 17.81 7.53 21.84
C HIS A 338 18.27 8.81 21.12
N ARG A 339 19.51 8.87 20.62
CA ARG A 339 20.03 9.99 19.82
C ARG A 339 19.75 9.82 18.33
N PHE A 340 19.35 8.63 17.90
CA PHE A 340 19.09 8.33 16.49
C PHE A 340 17.65 8.68 16.13
N THR A 341 17.51 9.31 14.96
CA THR A 341 16.27 9.42 14.20
C THR A 341 16.38 8.50 13.00
N ILE A 342 15.31 7.77 12.72
CA ILE A 342 15.22 6.88 11.57
C ILE A 342 14.08 7.30 10.65
N ILE A 343 14.22 6.92 9.38
CA ILE A 343 13.13 6.83 8.43
C ILE A 343 12.81 5.35 8.27
N GLU A 344 11.60 4.97 8.66
CA GLU A 344 11.08 3.62 8.51
C GLU A 344 10.08 3.58 7.36
N LYS A 345 10.16 2.55 6.51
CA LYS A 345 9.17 2.21 5.50
C LYS A 345 8.86 0.72 5.60
N ASP A 346 7.62 0.38 5.95
CA ASP A 346 7.14 -1.01 6.06
C ASP A 346 7.97 -1.92 6.98
N GLY A 347 8.44 -1.39 8.11
CA GLY A 347 9.31 -2.11 9.04
C GLY A 347 10.79 -2.15 8.63
N LEU A 348 11.14 -1.65 7.43
CA LEU A 348 12.53 -1.48 7.02
C LEU A 348 13.03 -0.08 7.38
N ILE A 349 14.22 0.00 7.96
CA ILE A 349 14.92 1.26 8.16
C ILE A 349 15.62 1.66 6.86
N ILE A 350 15.11 2.72 6.23
CA ILE A 350 15.62 3.22 4.94
C ILE A 350 16.52 4.45 5.10
N GLY A 351 16.52 5.07 6.28
CA GLY A 351 17.41 6.18 6.61
C GLY A 351 17.67 6.28 8.10
N CYS A 352 18.83 6.79 8.49
CA CYS A 352 19.12 7.14 9.88
C CYS A 352 20.04 8.36 9.96
N ALA A 353 19.95 9.08 11.08
CA ALA A 353 20.92 10.08 11.49
C ALA A 353 20.88 10.20 13.02
N ALA A 354 22.00 10.53 13.65
CA ALA A 354 22.11 10.78 15.10
C ALA A 354 22.38 12.26 15.39
N LEU A 355 21.80 12.77 16.48
CA LEU A 355 22.00 14.15 16.95
C LEU A 355 22.67 14.17 18.33
N TYR A 356 23.89 14.70 18.40
CA TYR A 356 24.65 14.86 19.65
C TYR A 356 24.64 16.32 20.05
N ALA A 357 23.93 16.65 21.14
CA ALA A 357 23.84 18.02 21.62
C ALA A 357 25.03 18.38 22.52
N TYR A 358 25.51 19.62 22.39
CA TYR A 358 26.50 20.28 23.25
C TYR A 358 25.80 21.53 23.82
N PRO A 359 25.03 21.38 24.91
CA PRO A 359 24.16 22.44 25.40
C PRO A 359 24.90 23.71 25.83
N GLU A 360 26.13 23.56 26.35
CA GLU A 360 26.94 24.69 26.81
C GLU A 360 27.40 25.60 25.67
N ASP A 361 27.57 25.04 24.48
CA ASP A 361 27.99 25.76 23.27
C ASP A 361 26.81 26.19 22.40
N HIS A 362 25.56 25.83 22.76
CA HIS A 362 24.37 25.99 21.91
C HIS A 362 24.52 25.32 20.51
N MET A 363 25.27 24.22 20.46
CA MET A 363 25.58 23.49 19.22
C MET A 363 25.08 22.04 19.27
N ALA A 364 24.87 21.44 18.10
CA ALA A 364 24.69 19.99 17.97
C ALA A 364 25.37 19.40 16.74
N GLU A 365 25.86 18.18 16.87
CA GLU A 365 26.42 17.41 15.76
C GLU A 365 25.35 16.52 15.13
N MET A 366 25.10 16.70 13.83
CA MET A 366 24.39 15.71 13.03
C MET A 366 25.40 14.68 12.49
N ALA A 367 25.35 13.48 13.03
CA ALA A 367 26.28 12.40 12.70
C ALA A 367 25.56 11.16 12.17
N CYS A 368 26.31 10.23 11.58
CA CYS A 368 25.79 8.94 11.12
C CYS A 368 24.63 9.05 10.12
N VAL A 369 24.68 10.04 9.23
CA VAL A 369 23.67 10.20 8.17
C VAL A 369 23.87 9.10 7.14
N ALA A 370 22.90 8.19 7.04
CA ALA A 370 22.90 7.09 6.08
C ALA A 370 21.51 6.95 5.46
N ILE A 371 21.48 6.81 4.13
CA ILE A 371 20.27 6.48 3.36
C ILE A 371 20.54 5.20 2.59
N HIS A 372 19.59 4.28 2.64
CA HIS A 372 19.67 2.99 1.98
C HIS A 372 19.89 3.20 0.47
N PRO A 373 20.78 2.45 -0.20
CA PRO A 373 21.17 2.70 -1.59
C PRO A 373 20.01 2.88 -2.56
N ASP A 374 18.97 2.06 -2.41
CA ASP A 374 17.79 2.07 -3.27
C ASP A 374 16.87 3.30 -3.07
N TYR A 375 17.14 4.14 -2.06
CA TYR A 375 16.30 5.30 -1.68
C TYR A 375 17.03 6.66 -1.73
N ARG A 376 18.24 6.69 -2.29
CA ARG A 376 19.11 7.88 -2.29
C ARG A 376 18.64 9.00 -3.22
N ASP A 377 17.89 8.67 -4.27
CA ASP A 377 17.45 9.63 -5.29
C ASP A 377 16.27 10.52 -4.85
N GLY A 378 15.88 10.45 -3.56
CA GLY A 378 14.81 11.25 -2.97
C GLY A 378 15.30 12.30 -1.96
N ASN A 379 14.36 13.01 -1.35
CA ASN A 379 14.61 14.04 -0.35
C ASN A 379 14.81 13.50 1.09
N ARG A 380 15.07 12.19 1.27
CA ARG A 380 15.11 11.55 2.60
C ARG A 380 16.24 12.07 3.51
N GLY A 381 17.39 12.40 2.92
CA GLY A 381 18.45 13.09 3.65
C GLY A 381 17.98 14.46 4.17
N GLN A 382 17.21 15.19 3.36
CA GLN A 382 16.64 16.48 3.74
C GLN A 382 15.59 16.34 4.83
N ILE A 383 14.73 15.33 4.73
CA ILE A 383 13.73 15.01 5.75
C ILE A 383 14.38 14.77 7.12
N LEU A 384 15.49 14.01 7.18
CA LEU A 384 16.25 13.81 8.42
C LEU A 384 16.82 15.14 8.95
N LEU A 385 17.37 15.97 8.07
CA LEU A 385 17.92 17.28 8.43
C LEU A 385 16.84 18.21 9.00
N ASP A 386 15.69 18.32 8.34
CA ASP A 386 14.57 19.17 8.78
C ASP A 386 14.03 18.71 10.14
N TYR A 387 13.92 17.39 10.35
CA TYR A 387 13.54 16.83 11.65
C TYR A 387 14.54 17.18 12.76
N MET A 388 15.84 17.14 12.45
CA MET A 388 16.90 17.51 13.41
C MET A 388 16.95 19.01 13.69
N ARG A 389 16.68 19.86 12.70
CA ARG A 389 16.52 21.31 12.92
C ARG A 389 15.38 21.58 13.89
N HIS A 390 14.23 20.93 13.71
CA HIS A 390 13.11 21.06 14.63
C HIS A 390 13.45 20.59 16.05
N GLN A 391 14.13 19.45 16.20
CA GLN A 391 14.62 19.00 17.51
C GLN A 391 15.61 19.98 18.13
N SER A 392 16.52 20.54 17.35
CA SER A 392 17.54 21.48 17.82
C SER A 392 16.92 22.78 18.34
N LYS A 393 15.93 23.35 17.63
CA LYS A 393 15.15 24.52 18.11
C LYS A 393 14.49 24.28 19.46
N SER A 394 13.97 23.07 19.69
CA SER A 394 13.32 22.73 20.96
C SER A 394 14.28 22.60 22.15
N ARG A 395 15.60 22.57 21.89
CA ARG A 395 16.66 22.38 22.88
C ARG A 395 17.61 23.57 22.98
N ASP A 396 17.21 24.74 22.46
CA ASP A 396 18.00 25.97 22.50
C ASP A 396 19.38 25.84 21.81
N ILE A 397 19.41 25.09 20.69
CA ILE A 397 20.60 24.93 19.83
C ILE A 397 20.47 25.89 18.64
N ASP A 398 21.47 26.75 18.48
CA ASP A 398 21.54 27.76 17.41
C ASP A 398 22.21 27.23 16.14
N GLN A 399 23.09 26.22 16.28
CA GLN A 399 23.93 25.75 15.20
C GLN A 399 24.03 24.22 15.17
N ILE A 400 23.81 23.62 13.99
CA ILE A 400 24.09 22.21 13.74
C ILE A 400 25.36 22.11 12.92
N PHE A 401 26.29 21.25 13.31
CA PHE A 401 27.49 20.96 12.53
C PHE A 401 27.57 19.49 12.10
N VAL A 402 28.33 19.23 11.05
CA VAL A 402 28.59 17.90 10.49
C VAL A 402 30.06 17.75 10.15
N LEU A 403 30.58 16.54 10.30
CA LEU A 403 31.93 16.17 9.86
C LEU A 403 31.82 15.20 8.69
N THR A 404 32.29 15.59 7.50
CA THR A 404 32.16 14.78 6.29
C THR A 404 33.47 14.62 5.53
N THR A 405 33.68 13.44 4.95
CA THR A 405 34.80 13.13 4.07
C THR A 405 34.41 13.05 2.59
N HIS A 406 33.13 12.76 2.30
CA HIS A 406 32.65 12.53 0.92
C HIS A 406 31.45 13.39 0.52
N SER A 407 30.59 13.83 1.46
CA SER A 407 29.28 14.43 1.15
C SER A 407 29.27 15.97 1.19
N LEU A 408 30.40 16.61 0.91
CA LEU A 408 30.59 18.07 1.03
C LEU A 408 29.53 18.87 0.26
N HIS A 409 29.31 18.52 -1.00
CA HIS A 409 28.42 19.27 -1.89
C HIS A 409 26.96 19.19 -1.44
N TRP A 410 26.50 18.00 -1.03
CA TRP A 410 25.13 17.81 -0.56
C TRP A 410 24.81 18.71 0.64
N PHE A 411 25.70 18.77 1.64
CA PHE A 411 25.49 19.65 2.80
C PHE A 411 25.52 21.14 2.41
N ARG A 412 26.41 21.55 1.50
CA ARG A 412 26.44 22.94 1.00
C ARG A 412 25.15 23.32 0.27
N GLU A 413 24.55 22.41 -0.49
CA GLU A 413 23.24 22.63 -1.14
C GLU A 413 22.12 22.84 -0.11
N GLN A 414 22.23 22.25 1.09
CA GLN A 414 21.30 22.49 2.19
C GLN A 414 21.64 23.73 3.04
N GLY A 415 22.60 24.55 2.61
CA GLY A 415 22.97 25.80 3.26
C GLY A 415 24.07 25.71 4.31
N PHE A 416 24.74 24.57 4.45
CA PHE A 416 25.89 24.46 5.34
C PHE A 416 27.11 25.24 4.80
N TYR A 417 27.81 25.95 5.69
CA TYR A 417 29.07 26.64 5.41
C TYR A 417 30.25 25.97 6.13
N GLU A 418 31.47 26.13 5.64
CA GLU A 418 32.66 25.50 6.21
C GLU A 418 33.17 26.31 7.43
N ILE A 419 33.48 25.60 8.52
CA ILE A 419 34.04 26.16 9.76
C ILE A 419 35.35 25.47 10.11
N ALA A 420 36.16 26.10 10.95
CA ALA A 420 37.42 25.57 11.42
C ALA A 420 37.28 24.68 12.67
N VAL A 421 38.32 23.94 13.03
CA VAL A 421 38.31 23.00 14.17
C VAL A 421 38.12 23.73 15.49
N ASP A 422 38.68 24.93 15.63
CA ASP A 422 38.57 25.81 16.79
C ASP A 422 37.17 26.39 17.00
N GLU A 423 36.27 26.26 16.03
CA GLU A 423 34.85 26.64 16.13
C GLU A 423 33.94 25.49 16.60
N LEU A 424 34.48 24.27 16.80
CA LEU A 424 33.71 23.16 17.35
C LEU A 424 33.52 23.30 18.88
N PRO A 425 32.52 22.64 19.49
CA PRO A 425 32.43 22.46 20.94
C PRO A 425 33.73 21.95 21.54
N MET A 426 34.14 22.47 22.70
CA MET A 426 35.45 22.15 23.31
C MET A 426 35.64 20.64 23.52
N GLU A 427 34.57 19.95 23.93
CA GLU A 427 34.54 18.49 24.07
C GLU A 427 34.82 17.77 22.74
N LYS A 428 34.32 18.33 21.62
CA LYS A 428 34.47 17.76 20.29
C LYS A 428 35.81 18.08 19.66
N GLN A 429 36.40 19.25 19.95
CA GLN A 429 37.75 19.63 19.49
C GLN A 429 38.78 18.58 19.89
N GLY A 430 38.75 18.12 21.15
CA GLY A 430 39.64 17.08 21.67
C GLY A 430 39.47 15.70 21.03
N LEU A 431 38.33 15.44 20.40
CA LEU A 431 37.99 14.18 19.74
C LEU A 431 38.12 14.23 18.21
N TYR A 432 38.52 15.37 17.64
CA TYR A 432 38.67 15.52 16.20
C TYR A 432 39.80 14.62 15.66
N ASN A 433 39.46 13.73 14.73
CA ASN A 433 40.42 12.80 14.14
C ASN A 433 41.18 13.44 12.97
N TYR A 434 42.37 13.97 13.24
CA TYR A 434 43.26 14.55 12.23
C TYR A 434 43.71 13.58 11.13
N GLN A 435 43.72 12.25 11.37
CA GLN A 435 44.05 11.28 10.31
C GLN A 435 42.91 11.15 9.29
N ARG A 436 41.67 11.31 9.76
CA ARG A 436 40.48 11.28 8.91
C ARG A 436 40.33 12.59 8.12
N ASN A 437 40.77 13.71 8.71
CA ASN A 437 40.79 15.04 8.10
C ASN A 437 39.45 15.43 7.46
N SER A 438 38.35 15.13 8.17
CA SER A 438 36.99 15.44 7.73
C SER A 438 36.80 16.95 7.63
N LYS A 439 36.16 17.44 6.56
CA LYS A 439 35.70 18.82 6.51
C LYS A 439 34.59 19.02 7.53
N ILE A 440 34.60 20.18 8.20
CA ILE A 440 33.61 20.56 9.19
C ILE A 440 32.70 21.60 8.54
N LEU A 441 31.40 21.33 8.56
CA LEU A 441 30.41 22.26 8.06
C LEU A 441 29.39 22.58 9.14
N ALA A 442 28.87 23.80 9.16
CA ALA A 442 27.85 24.25 10.09
C ALA A 442 26.65 24.88 9.37
N LEU A 443 25.49 24.80 10.01
CA LEU A 443 24.22 25.36 9.57
C LEU A 443 23.57 26.06 10.76
N ASN A 444 23.15 27.31 10.56
CA ASN A 444 22.37 28.04 11.56
C ASN A 444 20.91 27.58 11.51
N VAL A 445 20.32 27.28 12.67
CA VAL A 445 19.07 26.51 12.79
C VAL A 445 17.80 27.33 12.62
#